data_AF-A0A926WI68-F1
#
_entry.id   AF-A0A926WI68-F1
#
_cell.length_a   1.000
_cell.length_b   1.000
_cell.length_c   1.000
_cell.angle_alpha   90.00
_cell.angle_beta   90.00
_cell.angle_gamma   90.00
#
_symmetry.space_group_name_H-M   'P 1'
#
loop_
_entity.id
_entity.type
_entity.pdbx_description
1 polymer ?
#
loop_
_entity_poly.entity_id
_entity_poly.type
_entity_poly.pdbx_seq_one_letter_code
_entity_poly.pdbx_strand_id
1 'polypeptide(L)'
;MTFIIYNITAQAANSRYNNGSLPTRIVEVANAQSRLPTNKLLLPDWKQISLSQLPGINQSGAIDGSPYNQILGYDISRTWTVGMTPDEYLKMGDISEALQAEQFSLQAIADITSIDLTNIALSEFPLIEEQTLSHLANVVPQLAQTPVKDIQPVTALLETKGINPANLTLSQVLKQYQIGQMQLKEIDLSKFSLTSIPNLETVPIQDLTNWMNSFVKNVPGLGQVPLGLMPNPIIEIGNLVMRIDAVYGTAENHRQNTISGSDVQGFSLPCTQTDCAYVELDDLENVGASDRSSLEGKQWISGKYQEVEGGWGILKAVNNGREPTGRLPFGKAFKVVVMEADETTDTVDTALYFRFCAWRMGCTPYFIGPIPFFSYKVNALMFVGKLDNGNEQSVNTTSTPTGAKREIRNNPNQNSTISQINPCPFTSINRSKVNQSFSGVNLQLLGNAIAEIERAGSGDYQAVGVYTCADNGLNCGRGLGRYQFMSYNLYAVNLIAGKPGGEKFLNQVRQGYQPTEAELFEFFPPADQDKAFMADIANKIQVTQGEIDPITGQLFTGERLIERVAQKHFGGNNSKVDANSSDAFGRLSLQDYGRTVLALYSNNNSDNGTLTCIPSLTFRYMNDTPNIAN
;
A
#
# COMPACT_ATOMS: atom_id res chain seq x y z
N MET A 1 37.04 12.63 17.43
CA MET A 1 35.92 11.73 17.09
C MET A 1 34.96 12.55 16.26
N THR A 2 34.97 12.33 14.95
CA THR A 2 34.37 13.24 13.96
C THR A 2 33.16 12.53 13.38
N PHE A 3 31.96 12.98 13.76
CA PHE A 3 30.71 12.47 13.17
C PHE A 3 30.60 13.04 11.75
N ILE A 4 30.66 12.18 10.74
CA ILE A 4 30.40 12.56 9.35
C ILE A 4 28.88 12.58 9.17
N ILE A 5 28.33 13.78 9.07
CA ILE A 5 26.93 14.04 8.74
C ILE A 5 26.81 14.00 7.21
N TYR A 6 26.01 13.07 6.68
CA TYR A 6 25.78 12.96 5.24
C TYR A 6 24.57 13.81 4.81
N ASN A 7 24.80 14.70 3.85
CA ASN A 7 23.74 15.39 3.10
C ASN A 7 23.35 14.55 1.89
N ILE A 8 22.09 14.14 1.81
CA ILE A 8 21.52 13.49 0.62
C ILE A 8 21.05 14.60 -0.34
N THR A 9 21.62 14.67 -1.54
CA THR A 9 21.10 15.48 -2.64
C THR A 9 20.27 14.59 -3.55
N ALA A 10 18.96 14.85 -3.63
CA ALA A 10 18.01 14.03 -4.38
C ALA A 10 17.80 14.56 -5.80
N GLN A 11 17.88 13.69 -6.81
CA GLN A 11 17.24 13.90 -8.12
C GLN A 11 16.06 12.94 -8.22
N ALA A 12 14.84 13.49 -8.29
CA ALA A 12 13.60 12.74 -8.40
C ALA A 12 13.20 12.56 -9.87
N ALA A 13 12.94 11.33 -10.29
CA ALA A 13 12.21 11.03 -11.51
C ALA A 13 10.74 10.75 -11.12
N ASN A 14 9.81 11.56 -11.64
CA ASN A 14 8.39 11.50 -11.30
C ASN A 14 7.63 10.64 -12.33
N SER A 15 6.88 9.63 -11.89
CA SER A 15 5.90 8.90 -12.72
C SER A 15 4.54 8.85 -12.01
N ARG A 16 3.47 9.17 -12.73
CA ARG A 16 2.06 9.13 -12.24
C ARG A 16 1.50 7.71 -12.36
N TYR A 17 0.82 7.21 -11.32
CA TYR A 17 0.15 5.90 -11.34
C TYR A 17 -1.24 5.89 -10.72
N ASN A 18 -2.19 5.27 -11.44
CA ASN A 18 -3.54 4.90 -11.01
C ASN A 18 -3.68 3.37 -11.20
N ASN A 19 -3.27 2.54 -10.23
CA ASN A 19 -3.63 1.12 -10.21
C ASN A 19 -3.51 0.46 -8.82
N GLY A 20 -4.08 1.09 -7.78
CA GLY A 20 -4.18 0.50 -6.42
C GLY A 20 -2.87 0.32 -5.65
N SER A 21 -1.72 0.72 -6.23
CA SER A 21 -0.45 0.90 -5.53
C SER A 21 -0.16 2.39 -5.40
N LEU A 22 0.29 2.82 -4.21
CA LEU A 22 0.59 4.21 -3.95
C LEU A 22 1.78 4.68 -4.81
N PRO A 23 1.73 5.90 -5.38
CA PRO A 23 2.88 6.50 -6.06
C PRO A 23 4.15 6.44 -5.21
N THR A 24 5.24 5.98 -5.81
CA THR A 24 6.55 5.89 -5.15
C THR A 24 7.62 6.61 -5.96
N ARG A 25 8.68 7.02 -5.26
CA ARG A 25 9.90 7.56 -5.83
C ARG A 25 11.08 6.71 -5.38
N ILE A 26 12.07 6.55 -6.26
CA ILE A 26 13.32 5.88 -5.94
C ILE A 26 14.28 6.90 -5.33
N VAL A 27 14.91 6.54 -4.23
CA VAL A 27 16.03 7.26 -3.63
C VAL A 27 17.24 6.35 -3.61
N GLU A 28 18.36 6.84 -4.14
CA GLU A 28 19.63 6.13 -4.04
C GLU A 28 20.24 6.35 -2.66
N VAL A 29 20.54 5.24 -1.99
CA VAL A 29 21.23 5.21 -0.71
C VAL A 29 22.67 4.80 -0.98
N ALA A 30 23.59 5.74 -0.78
CA ALA A 30 25.01 5.51 -0.99
C ALA A 30 25.53 4.49 0.04
N ASN A 31 26.16 3.41 -0.44
CA ASN A 31 26.89 2.49 0.41
C ASN A 31 28.34 2.99 0.51
N ALA A 32 28.73 3.53 1.65
CA ALA A 32 30.05 4.16 1.82
C ALA A 32 31.21 3.16 1.78
N GLN A 33 30.94 1.85 1.96
CA GLN A 33 31.98 0.82 2.08
C GLN A 33 32.08 -0.17 0.90
N SER A 34 31.18 -0.15 -0.09
CA SER A 34 31.23 -1.11 -1.21
C SER A 34 31.44 -0.45 -2.57
N ARG A 35 32.31 -1.05 -3.40
CA ARG A 35 32.43 -0.75 -4.84
C ARG A 35 31.21 -1.26 -5.65
N LEU A 36 30.07 -1.47 -4.99
CA LEU A 36 28.83 -2.01 -5.54
C LEU A 36 27.89 -0.86 -5.92
N PRO A 37 26.93 -1.08 -6.84
CA PRO A 37 25.95 -0.07 -7.22
C PRO A 37 25.15 0.47 -6.01
N THR A 38 24.69 1.72 -6.09
CA THR A 38 23.86 2.37 -5.08
C THR A 38 22.62 1.52 -4.77
N ASN A 39 22.31 1.33 -3.48
CA ASN A 39 21.10 0.62 -3.08
C ASN A 39 19.89 1.52 -3.32
N LYS A 40 18.86 1.04 -4.02
CA LYS A 40 17.66 1.80 -4.35
C LYS A 40 16.58 1.57 -3.29
N LEU A 41 16.16 2.63 -2.61
CA LEU A 41 15.05 2.64 -1.67
C LEU A 41 13.78 3.16 -2.35
N LEU A 42 12.67 2.46 -2.16
CA LEU A 42 11.35 2.96 -2.55
C LEU A 42 10.74 3.76 -1.39
N LEU A 43 10.40 5.01 -1.65
CA LEU A 43 9.68 5.89 -0.73
C LEU A 43 8.35 6.32 -1.35
N PRO A 44 7.33 6.65 -0.55
CA PRO A 44 6.15 7.37 -1.03
C PRO A 44 6.54 8.62 -1.80
N ASP A 45 5.85 8.88 -2.91
CA ASP A 45 5.89 10.19 -3.53
C ASP A 45 4.76 11.07 -2.99
N TRP A 46 5.03 11.78 -1.88
CA TRP A 46 4.06 12.66 -1.24
C TRP A 46 3.56 13.79 -2.13
N LYS A 47 4.29 14.14 -3.21
CA LYS A 47 3.82 15.13 -4.20
C LYS A 47 2.75 14.57 -5.13
N GLN A 48 2.50 13.27 -5.08
CA GLN A 48 1.54 12.57 -5.91
C GLN A 48 0.51 11.76 -5.12
N ILE A 49 0.62 11.69 -3.79
CA ILE A 49 -0.32 10.99 -2.91
C ILE A 49 -1.19 12.03 -2.20
N SER A 50 -2.50 11.96 -2.38
CA SER A 50 -3.51 12.72 -1.62
C SER A 50 -4.27 11.83 -0.63
N LEU A 51 -5.09 12.42 0.24
CA LEU A 51 -5.93 11.67 1.18
C LEU A 51 -6.95 10.77 0.45
N SER A 52 -7.52 11.23 -0.66
CA SER A 52 -8.47 10.45 -1.48
C SER A 52 -7.84 9.36 -2.34
N GLN A 53 -6.51 9.34 -2.44
CA GLN A 53 -5.75 8.31 -3.16
C GLN A 53 -5.18 7.24 -2.23
N LEU A 54 -5.18 7.47 -0.92
CA LEU A 54 -4.81 6.44 0.04
C LEU A 54 -5.79 5.26 -0.05
N PRO A 55 -5.32 4.01 0.18
CA PRO A 55 -6.20 2.86 0.20
C PRO A 55 -7.36 3.02 1.19
N GLY A 56 -8.47 2.34 0.92
CA GLY A 56 -9.59 2.31 1.84
C GLY A 56 -9.19 1.64 3.17
N ILE A 57 -9.77 2.11 4.26
CA ILE A 57 -9.57 1.54 5.60
C ILE A 57 -10.07 0.08 5.64
N ASN A 58 -9.33 -0.81 6.31
CA ASN A 58 -9.65 -2.24 6.36
C ASN A 58 -10.60 -2.63 7.50
N GLN A 59 -10.87 -1.71 8.43
CA GLN A 59 -11.70 -1.96 9.59
C GLN A 59 -12.71 -0.82 9.78
N SER A 60 -13.99 -1.18 9.86
CA SER A 60 -15.04 -0.24 10.24
C SER A 60 -14.90 0.17 11.70
N GLY A 61 -15.35 1.36 12.04
CA GLY A 61 -15.32 1.86 13.39
C GLY A 61 -16.18 3.09 13.59
N ALA A 62 -16.22 3.54 14.84
CA ALA A 62 -17.02 4.67 15.25
C ALA A 62 -16.38 5.36 16.45
N ILE A 63 -16.67 6.65 16.57
CA ILE A 63 -16.36 7.46 17.74
C ILE A 63 -17.66 8.12 18.19
N ASP A 64 -18.00 7.92 19.46
CA ASP A 64 -18.98 8.75 20.14
C ASP A 64 -18.26 9.97 20.73
N GLY A 65 -18.48 11.12 20.12
CA GLY A 65 -17.92 12.40 20.53
C GLY A 65 -18.70 13.09 21.63
N SER A 66 -19.91 12.63 21.96
CA SER A 66 -20.81 13.31 22.89
C SER A 66 -20.18 13.71 24.24
N PRO A 67 -19.24 12.95 24.84
CA PRO A 67 -18.57 13.36 26.08
C PRO A 67 -17.64 14.58 25.92
N TYR A 68 -17.22 14.88 24.69
CA TYR A 68 -16.20 15.90 24.38
C TYR A 68 -16.79 17.12 23.67
N ASN A 69 -17.91 16.97 22.97
CA ASN A 69 -18.48 17.99 22.07
C ASN A 69 -18.65 19.36 22.74
N GLN A 70 -19.19 19.41 23.97
CA GLN A 70 -19.39 20.68 24.68
C GLN A 70 -18.07 21.40 24.97
N ILE A 71 -17.02 20.66 25.28
CA ILE A 71 -15.70 21.22 25.62
C ILE A 71 -14.96 21.63 24.35
N LEU A 72 -15.09 20.85 23.28
CA LEU A 72 -14.40 21.10 22.01
C LEU A 72 -15.08 22.16 21.14
N GLY A 73 -16.36 22.43 21.39
CA GLY A 73 -17.13 23.40 20.60
C GLY A 73 -17.56 22.89 19.23
N TYR A 74 -17.33 21.61 18.92
CA TYR A 74 -17.82 20.95 17.71
C TYR A 74 -18.00 19.44 17.94
N ASP A 75 -18.76 18.79 17.05
CA ASP A 75 -19.04 17.36 17.15
C ASP A 75 -17.88 16.51 16.60
N ILE A 76 -17.22 15.72 17.44
CA ILE A 76 -16.17 14.80 16.98
C ILE A 76 -16.71 13.40 16.65
N SER A 77 -18.01 13.18 16.81
CA SER A 77 -18.65 11.90 16.48
C SER A 77 -18.57 11.62 15.00
N ARG A 78 -18.31 10.37 14.65
CA ARG A 78 -18.28 9.89 13.26
C ARG A 78 -18.24 8.37 13.21
N THR A 79 -18.60 7.83 12.06
CA THR A 79 -18.45 6.42 11.72
C THR A 79 -17.67 6.31 10.42
N TRP A 80 -16.97 5.19 10.25
CA TRP A 80 -16.32 4.83 8.99
C TRP A 80 -16.56 3.35 8.72
N THR A 81 -16.60 3.00 7.45
CA THR A 81 -16.77 1.62 7.00
C THR A 81 -15.60 1.18 6.16
N VAL A 82 -15.35 -0.12 6.14
CA VAL A 82 -14.33 -0.73 5.27
C VAL A 82 -14.44 -0.20 3.84
N GLY A 83 -13.30 0.18 3.25
CA GLY A 83 -13.21 0.71 1.90
C GLY A 83 -13.29 2.24 1.80
N MET A 84 -13.72 2.95 2.85
CA MET A 84 -13.68 4.42 2.86
C MET A 84 -12.25 4.93 2.87
N THR A 85 -11.99 5.96 2.07
CA THR A 85 -10.72 6.69 2.02
C THR A 85 -10.62 7.74 3.14
N PRO A 86 -9.41 8.11 3.58
CA PRO A 86 -9.20 9.05 4.68
C PRO A 86 -9.95 10.37 4.60
N ASP A 87 -10.08 10.98 3.41
CA ASP A 87 -10.82 12.24 3.25
C ASP A 87 -12.32 12.10 3.50
N GLU A 88 -12.87 10.88 3.44
CA GLU A 88 -14.30 10.64 3.64
C GLU A 88 -14.73 10.63 5.11
N TYR A 89 -13.81 10.34 6.03
CA TYR A 89 -14.10 10.22 7.46
C TYR A 89 -13.25 11.13 8.36
N LEU A 90 -12.11 11.65 7.87
CA LEU A 90 -11.36 12.68 8.58
C LEU A 90 -12.07 14.03 8.44
N LYS A 91 -12.14 14.75 9.56
CA LYS A 91 -12.59 16.13 9.63
C LYS A 91 -11.39 17.07 9.58
N MET A 92 -11.62 18.32 9.17
CA MET A 92 -10.58 19.35 9.08
C MET A 92 -9.82 19.52 10.40
N GLY A 93 -10.52 19.46 11.54
CA GLY A 93 -9.90 19.54 12.85
C GLY A 93 -8.86 18.44 13.11
N ASP A 94 -9.08 17.23 12.59
CA ASP A 94 -8.19 16.08 12.82
C ASP A 94 -6.83 16.28 12.14
N ILE A 95 -6.81 16.94 10.99
CA ILE A 95 -5.61 17.17 10.19
C ILE A 95 -4.99 18.56 10.39
N SER A 96 -5.57 19.41 11.23
CA SER A 96 -5.08 20.77 11.46
C SER A 96 -3.69 20.82 12.09
N GLU A 97 -3.42 20.02 13.13
CA GLU A 97 -2.08 19.97 13.75
C GLU A 97 -1.01 19.50 12.75
N ALA A 98 -1.35 18.50 11.93
CA ALA A 98 -0.37 17.78 11.12
C ALA A 98 -0.19 18.33 9.71
N LEU A 99 -1.26 18.80 9.06
CA LEU A 99 -1.26 19.24 7.66
C LEU A 99 -1.59 20.72 7.50
N GLN A 100 -2.22 21.36 8.50
CA GLN A 100 -2.64 22.76 8.46
C GLN A 100 -3.52 23.11 7.24
N ALA A 101 -4.33 22.16 6.79
CA ALA A 101 -5.16 22.28 5.58
C ALA A 101 -6.16 23.45 5.63
N GLU A 102 -6.56 23.88 6.84
CA GLU A 102 -7.44 25.00 7.08
C GLU A 102 -6.86 26.37 6.69
N GLN A 103 -5.54 26.46 6.47
CA GLN A 103 -4.90 27.67 5.97
C GLN A 103 -5.14 27.90 4.48
N PHE A 104 -5.57 26.87 3.74
CA PHE A 104 -5.94 27.04 2.34
C PHE A 104 -7.20 27.87 2.18
N SER A 105 -7.25 28.58 1.05
CA SER A 105 -8.48 29.06 0.44
C SER A 105 -8.93 28.10 -0.68
N LEU A 106 -10.19 28.20 -1.12
CA LEU A 106 -10.67 27.39 -2.25
C LEU A 106 -9.91 27.70 -3.54
N GLN A 107 -9.48 28.96 -3.73
CA GLN A 107 -8.65 29.34 -4.87
C GLN A 107 -7.30 28.60 -4.85
N ALA A 108 -6.63 28.54 -3.70
CA ALA A 108 -5.36 27.82 -3.58
C ALA A 108 -5.52 26.32 -3.87
N ILE A 109 -6.60 25.71 -3.39
CA ILE A 109 -6.93 24.31 -3.69
C ILE A 109 -7.20 24.14 -5.18
N ALA A 110 -7.95 25.06 -5.79
CA ALA A 110 -8.26 25.05 -7.21
C ALA A 110 -7.02 25.14 -8.09
N ASP A 111 -6.07 26.00 -7.73
CA ASP A 111 -4.80 26.14 -8.44
C ASP A 111 -3.97 24.84 -8.39
N ILE A 112 -3.95 24.14 -7.23
CA ILE A 112 -3.21 22.88 -7.06
C ILE A 112 -3.87 21.73 -7.82
N THR A 113 -5.19 21.63 -7.73
CA THR A 113 -5.97 20.48 -8.22
C THR A 113 -6.53 20.69 -9.63
N SER A 114 -6.35 21.88 -10.19
CA SER A 114 -6.87 22.28 -11.50
C SER A 114 -8.39 22.15 -11.63
N ILE A 115 -9.13 22.39 -10.54
CA ILE A 115 -10.60 22.44 -10.55
C ILE A 115 -11.09 23.84 -10.93
N ASP A 116 -12.20 23.91 -11.66
CA ASP A 116 -12.83 25.17 -12.03
C ASP A 116 -13.98 25.50 -11.09
N LEU A 117 -13.76 26.47 -10.19
CA LEU A 117 -14.73 26.88 -9.18
C LEU A 117 -16.01 27.49 -9.76
N THR A 118 -16.01 27.94 -11.02
CA THR A 118 -17.24 28.47 -11.65
C THR A 118 -18.26 27.37 -11.93
N ASN A 119 -17.82 26.11 -12.02
CA ASN A 119 -18.67 24.96 -12.30
C ASN A 119 -19.10 24.20 -11.04
N ILE A 120 -18.65 24.64 -9.86
CA ILE A 120 -18.96 24.00 -8.58
C ILE A 120 -20.06 24.79 -7.89
N ALA A 121 -21.15 24.10 -7.54
CA ALA A 121 -22.27 24.73 -6.85
C ALA A 121 -21.93 25.07 -5.38
N LEU A 122 -22.55 26.12 -4.82
CA LEU A 122 -22.39 26.46 -3.41
C LEU A 122 -22.81 25.32 -2.47
N SER A 123 -23.79 24.50 -2.87
CA SER A 123 -24.22 23.31 -2.13
C SER A 123 -23.16 22.21 -2.04
N GLU A 124 -22.13 22.24 -2.90
CA GLU A 124 -21.00 21.30 -2.82
C GLU A 124 -19.94 21.74 -1.79
N PHE A 125 -20.13 22.89 -1.16
CA PHE A 125 -19.31 23.37 -0.05
C PHE A 125 -20.18 23.62 1.21
N PRO A 126 -20.65 22.57 1.90
CA PRO A 126 -21.63 22.70 3.00
C PRO A 126 -21.23 23.67 4.11
N LEU A 127 -19.93 23.90 4.32
CA LEU A 127 -19.44 24.86 5.30
C LEU A 127 -19.96 26.29 5.06
N ILE A 128 -20.29 26.65 3.80
CA ILE A 128 -20.83 27.96 3.47
C ILE A 128 -22.30 28.14 3.89
N GLU A 129 -23.05 27.05 3.97
CA GLU A 129 -24.49 27.05 4.26
C GLU A 129 -24.80 27.62 5.64
N GLU A 130 -23.94 27.35 6.61
CA GLU A 130 -24.08 27.75 8.01
C GLU A 130 -23.53 29.15 8.31
N GLN A 131 -22.88 29.80 7.34
CA GLN A 131 -22.33 31.14 7.57
C GLN A 131 -23.45 32.19 7.60
N THR A 132 -23.38 33.08 8.59
CA THR A 132 -24.32 34.19 8.69
C THR A 132 -23.93 35.32 7.74
N LEU A 133 -24.90 36.13 7.30
CA LEU A 133 -24.60 37.30 6.46
C LEU A 133 -23.64 38.29 7.13
N SER A 134 -23.75 38.49 8.44
CA SER A 134 -22.81 39.32 9.19
C SER A 134 -21.40 38.73 9.19
N HIS A 135 -21.27 37.41 9.36
CA HIS A 135 -19.95 36.76 9.35
C HIS A 135 -19.32 36.84 7.97
N LEU A 136 -20.06 36.51 6.91
CA LEU A 136 -19.58 36.61 5.53
C LEU A 136 -19.13 38.02 5.17
N ALA A 137 -19.90 39.04 5.55
CA ALA A 137 -19.51 40.44 5.33
C ALA A 137 -18.21 40.82 6.05
N ASN A 138 -17.87 40.13 7.14
CA ASN A 138 -16.66 40.38 7.92
C ASN A 138 -15.43 39.64 7.37
N VAL A 139 -15.58 38.38 6.97
CA VAL A 139 -14.44 37.52 6.58
C VAL A 139 -14.17 37.51 5.07
N VAL A 140 -15.18 37.77 4.23
CA VAL A 140 -15.00 37.79 2.77
C VAL A 140 -14.49 39.17 2.34
N PRO A 141 -13.32 39.28 1.68
CA PRO A 141 -12.77 40.56 1.28
C PRO A 141 -13.74 41.39 0.44
N GLN A 142 -13.92 42.65 0.84
CA GLN A 142 -14.76 43.65 0.16
C GLN A 142 -16.28 43.34 0.11
N LEU A 143 -16.73 42.17 0.57
CA LEU A 143 -18.13 41.75 0.43
C LEU A 143 -19.11 42.70 1.12
N ALA A 144 -18.73 43.26 2.28
CA ALA A 144 -19.52 44.27 2.98
C ALA A 144 -19.80 45.52 2.12
N GLN A 145 -18.88 45.90 1.24
CA GLN A 145 -18.97 47.09 0.38
C GLN A 145 -19.57 46.76 -1.00
N THR A 146 -19.69 45.48 -1.35
CA THR A 146 -20.30 45.03 -2.59
C THR A 146 -21.81 45.34 -2.61
N PRO A 147 -22.35 45.90 -3.70
CA PRO A 147 -23.78 46.05 -3.88
C PRO A 147 -24.48 44.69 -3.84
N VAL A 148 -25.60 44.57 -3.11
CA VAL A 148 -26.25 43.27 -2.91
C VAL A 148 -26.73 42.63 -4.20
N LYS A 149 -27.14 43.43 -5.19
CA LYS A 149 -27.49 42.96 -6.55
C LYS A 149 -26.38 42.15 -7.24
N ASP A 150 -25.12 42.37 -6.85
CA ASP A 150 -23.94 41.70 -7.40
C ASP A 150 -23.54 40.46 -6.57
N ILE A 151 -24.32 40.15 -5.52
CA ILE A 151 -24.18 38.97 -4.67
C ILE A 151 -25.46 38.13 -4.81
N GLN A 152 -25.55 37.33 -5.88
CA GLN A 152 -26.79 36.65 -6.27
C GLN A 152 -27.42 35.79 -5.16
N PRO A 153 -26.66 34.96 -4.41
CA PRO A 153 -27.24 34.16 -3.33
C PRO A 153 -27.83 35.03 -2.21
N VAL A 154 -27.20 36.16 -1.89
CA VAL A 154 -27.72 37.09 -0.87
C VAL A 154 -28.98 37.78 -1.38
N THR A 155 -29.04 38.17 -2.65
CA THR A 155 -30.28 38.73 -3.24
C THR A 155 -31.44 37.73 -3.11
N ALA A 156 -31.24 36.48 -3.53
CA ALA A 156 -32.25 35.43 -3.43
C ALA A 156 -32.69 35.19 -1.98
N LEU A 157 -31.74 35.21 -1.04
CA LEU A 157 -32.04 35.07 0.38
C LEU A 157 -32.91 36.22 0.93
N LEU A 158 -32.67 37.46 0.49
CA LEU A 158 -33.44 38.62 0.92
C LEU A 158 -34.86 38.67 0.34
N GLU A 159 -35.02 38.16 -0.89
CA GLU A 159 -36.33 38.01 -1.52
C GLU A 159 -37.26 37.11 -0.70
N THR A 160 -36.72 36.10 0.00
CA THR A 160 -37.51 35.26 0.93
C THR A 160 -38.17 36.05 2.07
N LYS A 161 -37.66 37.25 2.38
CA LYS A 161 -38.21 38.18 3.38
C LYS A 161 -38.92 39.37 2.75
N GLY A 162 -39.10 39.40 1.43
CA GLY A 162 -39.70 40.52 0.70
C GLY A 162 -38.85 41.79 0.71
N ILE A 163 -37.52 41.67 0.91
CA ILE A 163 -36.59 42.81 0.92
C ILE A 163 -36.02 42.98 -0.49
N ASN A 164 -36.16 44.18 -1.06
CA ASN A 164 -35.55 44.55 -2.35
C ASN A 164 -34.41 45.59 -2.13
N PRO A 165 -33.14 45.17 -2.15
CA PRO A 165 -32.00 46.01 -1.77
C PRO A 165 -31.30 46.68 -2.95
N ALA A 166 -31.92 46.79 -4.14
CA ALA A 166 -31.25 46.95 -5.45
C ALA A 166 -30.05 47.93 -5.55
N ASN A 167 -29.96 48.97 -4.70
CA ASN A 167 -28.88 49.96 -4.72
C ASN A 167 -28.06 50.05 -3.41
N LEU A 168 -28.28 49.15 -2.45
CA LEU A 168 -27.58 49.12 -1.17
C LEU A 168 -26.42 48.14 -1.18
N THR A 169 -25.34 48.51 -0.50
CA THR A 169 -24.24 47.59 -0.15
C THR A 169 -24.68 46.61 0.93
N LEU A 170 -24.04 45.45 1.03
CA LEU A 170 -24.34 44.47 2.08
C LEU A 170 -24.28 45.10 3.47
N SER A 171 -23.28 45.94 3.74
CA SER A 171 -23.14 46.73 4.98
C SER A 171 -24.38 47.57 5.29
N GLN A 172 -24.96 48.24 4.30
CA GLN A 172 -26.13 49.10 4.50
C GLN A 172 -27.39 48.25 4.76
N VAL A 173 -27.55 47.14 4.03
CA VAL A 173 -28.67 46.22 4.24
C VAL A 173 -28.61 45.59 5.64
N LEU A 174 -27.44 45.13 6.08
CA LEU A 174 -27.23 44.57 7.42
C LEU A 174 -27.65 45.55 8.52
N LYS A 175 -27.29 46.84 8.38
CA LYS A 175 -27.66 47.90 9.33
C LYS A 175 -29.16 48.23 9.30
N GLN A 176 -29.77 48.27 8.12
CA GLN A 176 -31.15 48.71 7.95
C GLN A 176 -32.17 47.65 8.35
N TYR A 177 -31.91 46.38 8.03
CA TYR A 177 -32.91 45.30 8.14
C TYR A 177 -32.65 44.29 9.26
N GLN A 178 -31.53 44.40 10.00
CA GLN A 178 -31.18 43.51 11.13
C GLN A 178 -31.14 42.00 10.77
N ILE A 179 -30.91 41.70 9.51
CA ILE A 179 -30.86 40.36 8.90
C ILE A 179 -29.53 39.62 9.12
N GLY A 180 -28.63 40.16 9.94
CA GLY A 180 -27.26 39.68 10.03
C GLY A 180 -27.10 38.22 10.44
N GLN A 181 -28.10 37.64 11.10
CA GLN A 181 -28.14 36.24 11.53
C GLN A 181 -28.71 35.28 10.48
N MET A 182 -29.22 35.79 9.35
CA MET A 182 -29.70 34.93 8.27
C MET A 182 -28.55 34.12 7.68
N GLN A 183 -28.85 32.88 7.29
CA GLN A 183 -27.89 31.91 6.77
C GLN A 183 -28.23 31.53 5.33
N LEU A 184 -27.22 31.16 4.55
CA LEU A 184 -27.40 30.78 3.15
C LEU A 184 -28.20 29.49 2.98
N LYS A 185 -28.24 28.60 3.99
CA LYS A 185 -29.06 27.38 3.99
C LYS A 185 -30.58 27.62 3.86
N GLU A 186 -31.05 28.85 4.02
CA GLU A 186 -32.48 29.20 3.85
C GLU A 186 -32.91 29.24 2.37
N ILE A 187 -31.97 29.11 1.42
CA ILE A 187 -32.23 29.04 -0.02
C ILE A 187 -31.60 27.82 -0.67
N ASP A 188 -32.04 27.51 -1.89
CA ASP A 188 -31.48 26.43 -2.71
C ASP A 188 -30.14 26.86 -3.33
N LEU A 189 -29.04 26.42 -2.70
CA LEU A 189 -27.68 26.75 -3.12
C LEU A 189 -27.16 26.00 -4.35
N SER A 190 -27.90 24.98 -4.84
CA SER A 190 -27.51 24.26 -6.05
C SER A 190 -27.59 25.13 -7.32
N LYS A 191 -28.27 26.27 -7.24
CA LYS A 191 -28.48 27.22 -8.35
C LYS A 191 -27.37 28.24 -8.52
N PHE A 192 -26.39 28.26 -7.61
CA PHE A 192 -25.37 29.29 -7.55
C PHE A 192 -24.00 28.63 -7.53
N SER A 193 -23.06 29.16 -8.32
CA SER A 193 -21.66 28.72 -8.28
C SER A 193 -20.95 29.27 -7.04
N LEU A 194 -19.82 28.69 -6.66
CA LEU A 194 -18.95 29.25 -5.61
C LEU A 194 -18.55 30.71 -5.90
N THR A 195 -18.33 31.03 -7.17
CA THR A 195 -17.96 32.39 -7.63
C THR A 195 -19.13 33.38 -7.64
N SER A 196 -20.37 32.93 -7.37
CA SER A 196 -21.54 33.80 -7.27
C SER A 196 -21.53 34.68 -6.00
N ILE A 197 -20.62 34.42 -5.05
CA ILE A 197 -20.27 35.31 -3.94
C ILE A 197 -18.86 35.86 -4.23
N PRO A 198 -18.73 37.16 -4.58
CA PRO A 198 -17.43 37.72 -4.94
C PRO A 198 -16.38 37.54 -3.84
N ASN A 199 -15.18 37.10 -4.24
CA ASN A 199 -14.00 36.87 -3.39
C ASN A 199 -14.16 35.77 -2.34
N LEU A 200 -15.23 34.98 -2.35
CA LEU A 200 -15.42 33.91 -1.37
C LEU A 200 -14.29 32.88 -1.44
N GLU A 201 -13.86 32.54 -2.66
CA GLU A 201 -12.80 31.58 -2.94
C GLU A 201 -11.43 31.98 -2.36
N THR A 202 -11.26 33.24 -1.98
CA THR A 202 -10.01 33.76 -1.40
C THR A 202 -9.94 33.62 0.12
N VAL A 203 -11.07 33.30 0.78
CA VAL A 203 -11.15 33.20 2.24
C VAL A 203 -10.44 31.93 2.72
N PRO A 204 -9.48 32.02 3.67
CA PRO A 204 -8.93 30.85 4.35
C PRO A 204 -10.04 30.06 5.06
N ILE A 205 -10.04 28.73 4.93
CA ILE A 205 -11.08 27.87 5.50
C ILE A 205 -11.21 28.07 7.02
N GLN A 206 -10.09 28.30 7.71
CA GLN A 206 -10.07 28.55 9.16
C GLN A 206 -10.86 29.79 9.61
N ASP A 207 -11.16 30.73 8.71
CA ASP A 207 -11.91 31.95 9.00
C ASP A 207 -13.44 31.72 8.93
N LEU A 208 -13.88 30.55 8.44
CA LEU A 208 -15.29 30.16 8.39
C LEU A 208 -15.71 29.55 9.74
N THR A 209 -16.91 29.87 10.21
CA THR A 209 -17.42 29.30 11.46
C THR A 209 -17.58 27.79 11.31
N ASN A 210 -17.26 27.01 12.35
CA ASN A 210 -17.42 25.56 12.41
C ASN A 210 -16.57 24.76 11.41
N TRP A 211 -15.52 25.37 10.83
CA TRP A 211 -14.66 24.72 9.82
C TRP A 211 -14.07 23.38 10.30
N MET A 212 -13.72 23.27 11.59
CA MET A 212 -13.14 22.06 12.18
C MET A 212 -14.04 20.83 12.04
N ASN A 213 -15.37 21.02 11.98
CA ASN A 213 -16.33 19.93 11.90
C ASN A 213 -16.58 19.45 10.47
N SER A 214 -16.12 20.18 9.45
CA SER A 214 -16.28 19.77 8.06
C SER A 214 -15.43 18.53 7.78
N PHE A 215 -15.98 17.55 7.07
CA PHE A 215 -15.17 16.48 6.49
C PHE A 215 -14.26 17.04 5.41
N VAL A 216 -13.08 16.43 5.24
CA VAL A 216 -12.13 16.83 4.20
C VAL A 216 -12.77 16.75 2.81
N LYS A 217 -13.52 15.67 2.53
CA LYS A 217 -14.25 15.49 1.26
C LYS A 217 -15.30 16.58 0.98
N ASN A 218 -15.78 17.28 2.00
CA ASN A 218 -16.80 18.32 1.87
C ASN A 218 -16.20 19.69 1.51
N VAL A 219 -14.88 19.79 1.45
CA VAL A 219 -14.18 20.96 0.91
C VAL A 219 -13.80 20.66 -0.55
N PRO A 220 -14.36 21.37 -1.54
CA PRO A 220 -14.11 21.09 -2.94
C PRO A 220 -12.61 21.01 -3.28
N GLY A 221 -12.19 19.88 -3.85
CA GLY A 221 -10.80 19.63 -4.27
C GLY A 221 -9.82 19.26 -3.15
N LEU A 222 -10.17 19.44 -1.86
CA LEU A 222 -9.18 19.30 -0.79
C LEU A 222 -8.65 17.87 -0.63
N GLY A 223 -9.53 16.87 -0.75
CA GLY A 223 -9.13 15.46 -0.70
C GLY A 223 -8.12 15.06 -1.78
N GLN A 224 -8.06 15.83 -2.88
CA GLN A 224 -7.16 15.62 -4.02
C GLN A 224 -5.84 16.39 -3.91
N VAL A 225 -5.66 17.26 -2.90
CA VAL A 225 -4.39 17.96 -2.69
C VAL A 225 -3.33 16.94 -2.26
N PRO A 226 -2.18 16.85 -2.97
CA PRO A 226 -1.10 15.98 -2.55
C PRO A 226 -0.56 16.36 -1.17
N LEU A 227 -0.26 15.37 -0.34
CA LEU A 227 0.20 15.54 1.04
C LEU A 227 1.52 16.31 1.14
N GLY A 228 2.36 16.24 0.12
CA GLY A 228 3.60 17.01 -0.02
C GLY A 228 3.41 18.46 -0.51
N LEU A 229 2.17 18.87 -0.80
CA LEU A 229 1.79 20.24 -1.17
C LEU A 229 0.83 20.90 -0.16
N MET A 230 0.51 20.21 0.95
CA MET A 230 -0.25 20.78 2.07
C MET A 230 0.53 21.95 2.72
N PRO A 231 -0.13 22.89 3.43
CA PRO A 231 0.54 24.03 4.05
C PRO A 231 1.62 23.61 5.04
N ASN A 232 1.37 22.51 5.77
CA ASN A 232 2.42 21.74 6.42
C ASN A 232 2.61 20.39 5.69
N PRO A 233 3.61 20.28 4.78
CA PRO A 233 3.73 19.12 3.91
C PRO A 233 4.26 17.89 4.68
N ILE A 234 3.81 16.71 4.25
CA ILE A 234 4.43 15.45 4.70
C ILE A 234 5.82 15.31 4.07
N ILE A 235 6.80 15.04 4.92
CA ILE A 235 8.21 14.84 4.56
C ILE A 235 8.79 13.65 5.33
N GLU A 236 9.88 13.09 4.83
CA GLU A 236 10.70 12.13 5.57
C GLU A 236 11.37 12.80 6.79
N ILE A 237 11.18 12.22 7.98
CA ILE A 237 11.82 12.69 9.21
C ILE A 237 12.99 11.77 9.57
N GLY A 238 14.20 12.30 9.44
CA GLY A 238 15.44 11.55 9.58
C GLY A 238 15.88 10.93 8.26
N ASN A 239 16.94 10.15 8.32
CA ASN A 239 17.61 9.59 7.14
C ASN A 239 17.98 8.11 7.31
N LEU A 240 17.50 7.44 8.37
CA LEU A 240 17.86 6.05 8.59
C LEU A 240 17.04 5.13 7.71
N VAL A 241 17.78 4.30 6.99
CA VAL A 241 17.29 3.21 6.15
C VAL A 241 17.94 1.95 6.68
N MET A 242 17.14 0.93 6.91
CA MET A 242 17.61 -0.37 7.40
C MET A 242 17.16 -1.45 6.43
N ARG A 243 17.93 -2.52 6.33
CA ARG A 243 17.50 -3.71 5.59
C ARG A 243 16.67 -4.58 6.53
N ILE A 244 15.69 -5.30 5.97
CA ILE A 244 14.99 -6.38 6.68
C ILE A 244 15.88 -7.62 6.62
N ASP A 245 16.48 -7.99 7.74
CA ASP A 245 17.30 -9.21 7.86
C ASP A 245 16.41 -10.46 7.94
N ALA A 246 15.38 -10.40 8.79
CA ALA A 246 14.47 -11.50 9.01
C ALA A 246 13.06 -11.02 9.38
N VAL A 247 12.08 -11.89 9.14
CA VAL A 247 10.68 -11.69 9.50
C VAL A 247 10.30 -12.76 10.52
N TYR A 248 9.73 -12.34 11.65
CA TYR A 248 9.35 -13.23 12.73
C TYR A 248 7.87 -13.05 13.10
N GLY A 249 7.17 -14.16 13.27
CA GLY A 249 5.77 -14.26 13.65
C GLY A 249 5.57 -14.31 15.16
N THR A 250 4.36 -14.68 15.58
CA THR A 250 3.94 -14.62 16.99
C THR A 250 4.57 -15.69 17.89
N ALA A 251 5.40 -16.60 17.38
CA ALA A 251 6.10 -17.55 18.24
C ALA A 251 7.14 -16.86 19.14
N GLU A 252 7.64 -15.70 18.69
CA GLU A 252 8.66 -14.95 19.39
C GLU A 252 8.12 -14.23 20.64
N ASN A 253 9.02 -14.01 21.60
CA ASN A 253 8.74 -13.39 22.88
C ASN A 253 9.95 -12.60 23.40
N HIS A 254 9.73 -11.74 24.41
CA HIS A 254 10.79 -11.02 25.14
C HIS A 254 11.80 -10.24 24.27
N ARG A 255 11.30 -9.41 23.34
CA ARG A 255 12.12 -8.55 22.48
C ARG A 255 12.43 -7.21 23.15
N GLN A 256 13.72 -6.86 23.26
CA GLN A 256 14.19 -5.66 23.99
C GLN A 256 14.88 -4.62 23.09
N ASN A 257 15.38 -5.02 21.91
CA ASN A 257 16.15 -4.13 21.03
C ASN A 257 15.22 -3.43 20.04
N THR A 258 14.13 -2.82 20.53
CA THR A 258 13.02 -2.40 19.68
C THR A 258 13.17 -0.97 19.16
N ILE A 259 12.54 -0.73 18.02
CA ILE A 259 12.38 0.60 17.41
C ILE A 259 10.90 0.99 17.28
N SER A 260 10.00 0.34 18.01
CA SER A 260 8.56 0.62 17.93
C SER A 260 8.03 1.09 19.27
N GLY A 261 7.02 1.97 19.24
CA GLY A 261 6.31 2.43 20.43
C GLY A 261 5.30 3.52 20.09
N SER A 262 5.29 4.59 20.88
CA SER A 262 4.44 5.77 20.70
C SER A 262 5.20 7.07 20.93
N ASP A 263 4.62 8.19 20.50
CA ASP A 263 5.11 9.52 20.84
C ASP A 263 4.87 9.91 22.31
N VAL A 264 4.24 9.03 23.10
CA VAL A 264 3.99 9.19 24.53
C VAL A 264 4.98 8.38 25.38
N GLN A 265 5.26 7.14 24.99
CA GLN A 265 6.14 6.22 25.74
C GLN A 265 7.54 6.08 25.15
N GLY A 266 7.81 6.74 24.01
CA GLY A 266 9.03 6.59 23.24
C GLY A 266 8.95 5.45 22.22
N PHE A 267 9.87 5.43 21.27
CA PHE A 267 9.89 4.45 20.17
C PHE A 267 10.90 3.30 20.39
N SER A 268 11.23 2.98 21.64
CA SER A 268 12.06 1.82 22.01
C SER A 268 11.40 0.97 23.08
N LEU A 269 10.07 0.79 22.95
CA LEU A 269 9.31 0.05 23.94
C LEU A 269 9.49 -1.47 23.73
N PRO A 270 9.97 -2.21 24.74
CA PRO A 270 10.18 -3.64 24.60
C PRO A 270 8.86 -4.41 24.46
N CYS A 271 8.90 -5.55 23.76
CA CYS A 271 7.82 -6.53 23.76
C CYS A 271 8.15 -7.64 24.76
N THR A 272 7.70 -7.47 26.00
CA THR A 272 7.98 -8.42 27.10
C THR A 272 6.99 -9.58 27.17
N GLN A 273 6.07 -9.68 26.22
CA GLN A 273 4.94 -10.60 26.24
C GLN A 273 5.18 -11.80 25.32
N THR A 274 4.21 -12.72 25.31
CA THR A 274 4.06 -13.71 24.24
C THR A 274 3.49 -13.03 22.99
N ASP A 275 3.70 -13.61 21.82
CA ASP A 275 3.14 -13.10 20.54
C ASP A 275 3.81 -11.84 19.98
N CYS A 276 5.12 -11.70 20.20
CA CYS A 276 5.91 -10.60 19.67
C CYS A 276 6.29 -10.86 18.21
N ALA A 277 5.37 -10.72 17.25
CA ALA A 277 5.75 -10.68 15.84
C ALA A 277 6.51 -9.38 15.51
N TYR A 278 7.55 -9.44 14.68
CA TYR A 278 8.39 -8.28 14.33
C TYR A 278 9.16 -8.51 13.03
N VAL A 279 9.76 -7.43 12.54
CA VAL A 279 10.86 -7.53 11.57
C VAL A 279 12.17 -7.21 12.26
N GLU A 280 13.16 -8.06 12.02
CA GLU A 280 14.55 -7.80 12.40
C GLU A 280 15.21 -6.96 11.32
N LEU A 281 15.88 -5.91 11.77
CA LEU A 281 16.47 -4.88 10.94
C LEU A 281 17.95 -4.80 11.24
N ASP A 282 18.72 -4.67 10.17
CA ASP A 282 20.16 -4.48 10.23
C ASP A 282 20.60 -3.29 9.37
N ASP A 283 21.86 -2.92 9.51
CA ASP A 283 22.43 -1.88 8.67
C ASP A 283 22.81 -2.42 7.28
N LEU A 284 23.23 -1.50 6.42
CA LEU A 284 23.53 -1.80 5.02
C LEU A 284 24.90 -2.47 4.81
N GLU A 285 25.55 -2.87 5.91
CA GLU A 285 26.87 -3.46 5.87
C GLU A 285 26.74 -4.96 5.56
N ASN A 286 27.11 -5.37 4.33
CA ASN A 286 27.23 -6.78 3.95
C ASN A 286 28.51 -7.42 4.53
N VAL A 287 28.96 -7.01 5.72
CA VAL A 287 30.11 -7.60 6.42
C VAL A 287 29.55 -8.52 7.50
N GLY A 288 29.96 -9.79 7.47
CA GLY A 288 29.46 -10.81 8.39
C GLY A 288 29.73 -10.50 9.86
N ALA A 289 29.23 -11.40 10.73
CA ALA A 289 29.10 -11.33 12.19
C ALA A 289 30.26 -10.77 13.06
N SER A 290 31.40 -10.39 12.49
CA SER A 290 32.57 -9.87 13.19
C SER A 290 32.55 -8.37 13.49
N ASP A 291 31.70 -7.56 12.84
CA ASP A 291 31.61 -6.11 13.06
C ASP A 291 30.20 -5.70 13.50
N ARG A 292 29.82 -6.02 14.75
CA ARG A 292 28.49 -5.67 15.29
C ARG A 292 28.29 -4.17 15.44
N SER A 293 27.65 -3.55 14.46
CA SER A 293 27.21 -2.16 14.53
C SER A 293 26.05 -1.97 15.52
N SER A 294 25.91 -0.78 16.10
CA SER A 294 24.84 -0.45 17.06
C SER A 294 23.41 -0.56 16.48
N LEU A 295 23.31 -0.65 15.14
CA LEU A 295 22.07 -0.74 14.39
C LEU A 295 21.69 -2.18 14.03
N GLU A 296 22.55 -3.17 14.28
CA GLU A 296 22.22 -4.57 14.03
C GLU A 296 21.16 -5.12 14.99
N GLY A 297 20.32 -6.01 14.46
CA GLY A 297 19.30 -6.75 15.19
C GLY A 297 18.21 -5.88 15.82
N LYS A 298 17.95 -4.68 15.25
CA LYS A 298 16.89 -3.79 15.72
C LYS A 298 15.52 -4.36 15.34
N GLN A 299 14.54 -4.22 16.23
CA GLN A 299 13.28 -4.96 16.13
C GLN A 299 12.12 -3.99 15.97
N TRP A 300 11.45 -3.98 14.82
CA TRP A 300 10.20 -3.23 14.66
C TRP A 300 9.03 -4.17 14.98
N ILE A 301 8.49 -4.06 16.20
CA ILE A 301 7.40 -4.92 16.67
C ILE A 301 6.11 -4.61 15.93
N SER A 302 5.33 -5.66 15.68
CA SER A 302 4.01 -5.57 15.08
C SER A 302 2.99 -4.93 16.02
N GLY A 303 2.36 -3.85 15.57
CA GLY A 303 1.24 -3.21 16.25
C GLY A 303 -0.07 -4.00 16.16
N LYS A 304 -0.12 -5.06 15.34
CA LYS A 304 -1.25 -6.00 15.36
C LYS A 304 -1.32 -6.77 16.68
N TYR A 305 -0.17 -7.04 17.30
CA TYR A 305 -0.08 -7.88 18.51
C TYR A 305 0.32 -7.10 19.77
N GLN A 306 0.93 -5.92 19.62
CA GLN A 306 1.31 -5.07 20.75
C GLN A 306 0.64 -3.70 20.69
N GLU A 307 -0.07 -3.36 21.76
CA GLU A 307 -0.54 -2.00 22.03
C GLU A 307 0.37 -1.28 23.02
N VAL A 308 0.36 0.04 22.93
CA VAL A 308 1.12 0.98 23.76
C VAL A 308 0.22 2.13 24.19
N GLU A 309 0.59 2.87 25.23
CA GLU A 309 -0.15 4.09 25.58
C GLU A 309 0.06 5.15 24.52
N GLY A 310 -1.02 5.82 24.15
CA GLY A 310 -1.03 6.90 23.17
C GLY A 310 -1.95 8.03 23.58
N GLY A 311 -1.92 9.11 22.81
CA GLY A 311 -2.74 10.29 23.04
C GLY A 311 -2.38 11.10 24.29
N TRP A 312 -2.95 12.28 24.39
CA TRP A 312 -2.73 13.22 25.50
C TRP A 312 -3.93 14.16 25.66
N GLY A 313 -3.99 14.86 26.79
CA GLY A 313 -5.10 15.76 27.11
C GLY A 313 -6.42 15.02 27.34
N ILE A 314 -7.56 15.69 27.14
CA ILE A 314 -8.88 15.10 27.40
C ILE A 314 -9.20 13.94 26.45
N LEU A 315 -8.58 13.96 25.27
CA LEU A 315 -8.78 12.97 24.23
C LEU A 315 -7.94 11.70 24.45
N LYS A 316 -7.01 11.67 25.43
CA LYS A 316 -6.27 10.45 25.80
C LYS A 316 -7.20 9.28 26.13
N ALA A 317 -8.38 9.53 26.70
CA ALA A 317 -9.28 8.44 27.12
C ALA A 317 -9.89 7.65 25.95
N VAL A 318 -9.87 8.19 24.72
CA VAL A 318 -10.40 7.49 23.54
C VAL A 318 -9.59 6.24 23.26
N ASN A 319 -10.28 5.17 22.83
CA ASN A 319 -9.69 3.86 22.60
C ASN A 319 -8.92 3.33 23.84
N ASN A 320 -9.43 3.64 25.03
CA ASN A 320 -8.80 3.32 26.32
C ASN A 320 -7.38 3.90 26.49
N GLY A 321 -7.01 4.93 25.72
CA GLY A 321 -5.66 5.48 25.70
C GLY A 321 -4.61 4.58 25.07
N ARG A 322 -5.04 3.64 24.22
CA ARG A 322 -4.18 2.65 23.59
C ARG A 322 -4.10 2.86 22.08
N GLU A 323 -2.95 2.56 21.52
CA GLU A 323 -2.70 2.51 20.08
C GLU A 323 -1.77 1.33 19.74
N PRO A 324 -1.80 0.82 18.49
CA PRO A 324 -0.77 -0.08 18.00
C PRO A 324 0.63 0.52 18.15
N THR A 325 1.59 -0.31 18.54
CA THR A 325 3.01 0.06 18.50
C THR A 325 3.44 0.35 17.06
N GLY A 326 4.32 1.33 16.85
CA GLY A 326 4.77 1.70 15.52
C GLY A 326 5.77 2.84 15.54
N ARG A 327 5.89 3.58 14.43
CA ARG A 327 6.80 4.74 14.29
C ARG A 327 6.14 5.89 13.52
N LEU A 328 6.73 7.08 13.64
CA LEU A 328 6.33 8.29 12.92
C LEU A 328 7.39 8.76 11.90
N PRO A 329 7.80 7.92 10.92
CA PRO A 329 8.85 8.28 9.98
C PRO A 329 8.49 9.46 9.07
N PHE A 330 7.19 9.79 8.95
CA PHE A 330 6.67 10.88 8.12
C PHE A 330 5.96 11.98 8.91
N GLY A 331 6.26 12.08 10.21
CA GLY A 331 5.65 13.07 11.10
C GLY A 331 4.33 12.63 11.71
N LYS A 332 3.58 13.61 12.23
CA LYS A 332 2.44 13.37 13.13
C LYS A 332 1.11 13.05 12.43
N ALA A 333 1.03 13.18 11.10
CA ALA A 333 -0.22 12.97 10.37
C ALA A 333 -0.80 11.56 10.58
N PHE A 334 0.07 10.56 10.60
CA PHE A 334 -0.28 9.16 10.83
C PHE A 334 0.92 8.40 11.39
N LYS A 335 0.62 7.28 12.04
CA LYS A 335 1.61 6.30 12.48
C LYS A 335 1.75 5.19 11.45
N VAL A 336 2.99 4.79 11.18
CA VAL A 336 3.32 3.60 10.39
C VAL A 336 3.48 2.41 11.33
N VAL A 337 2.72 1.36 11.07
CA VAL A 337 2.63 0.18 11.92
C VAL A 337 2.97 -1.06 11.11
N VAL A 338 3.87 -1.89 11.64
CA VAL A 338 4.09 -3.26 11.13
C VAL A 338 2.88 -4.10 11.53
N MET A 339 2.27 -4.79 10.56
CA MET A 339 1.03 -5.54 10.75
C MET A 339 1.32 -7.05 10.80
N GLU A 340 1.15 -7.74 9.68
CA GLU A 340 1.37 -9.18 9.60
C GLU A 340 2.79 -9.46 9.13
N ALA A 341 3.50 -10.25 9.93
CA ALA A 341 4.82 -10.80 9.60
C ALA A 341 4.62 -12.28 9.28
N ASP A 342 4.91 -12.69 8.06
CA ASP A 342 4.76 -14.06 7.60
C ASP A 342 6.12 -14.69 7.34
N GLU A 343 6.62 -15.40 8.36
CA GLU A 343 7.87 -16.18 8.30
C GLU A 343 7.90 -17.19 7.15
N THR A 344 6.73 -17.68 6.70
CA THR A 344 6.69 -18.70 5.65
C THR A 344 6.93 -18.13 4.26
N THR A 345 6.66 -16.84 4.09
CA THR A 345 6.82 -16.14 2.80
C THR A 345 7.87 -15.04 2.86
N ASP A 346 8.54 -14.88 4.01
CA ASP A 346 9.51 -13.81 4.28
C ASP A 346 8.95 -12.42 3.94
N THR A 347 7.67 -12.19 4.24
CA THR A 347 6.98 -10.95 3.90
C THR A 347 6.38 -10.25 5.11
N VAL A 348 6.30 -8.93 5.03
CA VAL A 348 5.67 -8.09 6.05
C VAL A 348 4.78 -7.04 5.40
N ASP A 349 3.61 -6.82 5.98
CA ASP A 349 2.72 -5.71 5.62
C ASP A 349 2.83 -4.56 6.62
N THR A 350 2.65 -3.34 6.13
CA THR A 350 2.52 -2.13 6.96
C THR A 350 1.16 -1.46 6.75
N ALA A 351 0.73 -0.73 7.78
CA ALA A 351 -0.49 0.07 7.73
C ALA A 351 -0.29 1.46 8.32
N LEU A 352 -1.11 2.40 7.86
CA LEU A 352 -1.25 3.73 8.46
C LEU A 352 -2.37 3.72 9.50
N TYR A 353 -2.14 4.40 10.60
CA TYR A 353 -3.13 4.72 11.62
C TYR A 353 -3.17 6.23 11.82
N PHE A 354 -4.35 6.83 11.73
CA PHE A 354 -4.58 8.23 12.01
C PHE A 354 -5.05 8.44 13.45
N ARG A 355 -4.88 9.67 13.94
CA ARG A 355 -5.45 10.16 15.19
C ARG A 355 -6.21 11.44 14.91
N PHE A 356 -6.98 11.89 15.89
CA PHE A 356 -7.56 13.22 15.87
C PHE A 356 -7.00 14.05 16.99
N CYS A 357 -6.84 15.32 16.69
CA CYS A 357 -6.38 16.33 17.63
C CYS A 357 -7.42 17.43 17.68
N ALA A 358 -7.72 17.89 18.88
CA ALA A 358 -8.48 19.11 19.07
C ALA A 358 -7.56 20.19 19.59
N TRP A 359 -7.62 21.36 18.93
CA TRP A 359 -6.73 22.49 19.19
C TRP A 359 -6.57 22.76 20.70
N ARG A 360 -5.35 22.55 21.21
CA ARG A 360 -4.92 22.69 22.62
C ARG A 360 -5.57 21.75 23.66
N MET A 361 -6.55 20.94 23.29
CA MET A 361 -7.31 20.11 24.24
C MET A 361 -6.81 18.67 24.34
N GLY A 362 -6.08 18.20 23.33
CA GLY A 362 -5.52 16.86 23.32
C GLY A 362 -5.46 16.24 21.94
N CYS A 363 -4.85 15.08 21.88
CA CYS A 363 -4.98 14.16 20.75
C CYS A 363 -5.38 12.79 21.28
N THR A 364 -6.09 12.04 20.47
CA THR A 364 -6.27 10.61 20.74
C THR A 364 -5.01 9.83 20.48
N PRO A 365 -5.00 8.56 20.93
CA PRO A 365 -4.12 7.59 20.32
C PRO A 365 -4.33 7.50 18.78
N TYR A 366 -3.36 6.95 18.06
CA TYR A 366 -3.43 6.58 16.65
C TYR A 366 -4.22 5.27 16.49
N PHE A 367 -5.55 5.34 16.43
CA PHE A 367 -6.42 4.15 16.37
C PHE A 367 -7.31 4.08 15.13
N ILE A 368 -7.32 5.11 14.28
CA ILE A 368 -8.12 5.10 13.04
C ILE A 368 -7.31 4.40 11.94
N GLY A 369 -7.52 3.10 11.81
CA GLY A 369 -6.85 2.21 10.87
C GLY A 369 -7.35 0.78 11.04
N PRO A 370 -6.66 -0.23 10.46
CA PRO A 370 -5.50 -0.11 9.59
C PRO A 370 -5.88 0.34 8.17
N ILE A 371 -5.09 1.24 7.60
CA ILE A 371 -5.12 1.56 6.16
C ILE A 371 -3.92 0.89 5.52
N PRO A 372 -4.09 0.00 4.52
CA PRO A 372 -2.96 -0.63 3.82
C PRO A 372 -1.95 0.39 3.32
N PHE A 373 -0.66 0.09 3.48
CA PHE A 373 0.42 0.99 3.03
C PHE A 373 1.38 0.30 2.08
N PHE A 374 2.50 -0.22 2.58
CA PHE A 374 3.46 -1.00 1.78
C PHE A 374 3.68 -2.39 2.35
N SER A 375 4.01 -3.30 1.45
CA SER A 375 4.49 -4.64 1.78
C SER A 375 5.96 -4.75 1.43
N TYR A 376 6.72 -5.41 2.29
CA TYR A 376 8.15 -5.64 2.12
C TYR A 376 8.46 -7.14 2.17
N LYS A 377 9.66 -7.50 1.74
CA LYS A 377 10.23 -8.84 1.91
C LYS A 377 11.58 -8.75 2.62
N VAL A 378 12.07 -9.87 3.13
CA VAL A 378 13.47 -9.99 3.56
C VAL A 378 14.41 -9.46 2.47
N ASN A 379 15.49 -8.81 2.90
CA ASN A 379 16.45 -8.02 2.13
C ASN A 379 15.94 -6.69 1.54
N ALA A 380 14.65 -6.34 1.68
CA ALA A 380 14.17 -5.04 1.26
C ALA A 380 14.70 -3.93 2.18
N LEU A 381 14.89 -2.74 1.60
CA LEU A 381 15.20 -1.54 2.37
C LEU A 381 13.92 -0.91 2.91
N MET A 382 13.93 -0.60 4.20
CA MET A 382 12.83 0.06 4.89
C MET A 382 13.30 1.40 5.46
N PHE A 383 12.55 2.46 5.17
CA PHE A 383 12.77 3.75 5.81
C PHE A 383 12.14 3.76 7.21
N VAL A 384 12.98 3.90 8.23
CA VAL A 384 12.56 3.84 9.64
C VAL A 384 12.56 5.22 10.31
N GLY A 385 13.01 6.26 9.59
CA GLY A 385 13.05 7.64 10.07
C GLY A 385 14.28 7.95 10.92
N LYS A 386 14.10 8.64 12.04
CA LYS A 386 15.17 8.95 13.01
C LYS A 386 15.05 8.03 14.22
N LEU A 387 16.14 7.38 14.65
CA LEU A 387 16.17 6.69 15.95
C LEU A 387 16.34 7.69 17.09
N ASP A 388 15.68 7.42 18.20
CA ASP A 388 15.91 8.15 19.43
C ASP A 388 17.28 7.72 19.99
N ASN A 389 18.15 8.70 20.25
CA ASN A 389 19.51 8.46 20.71
C ASN A 389 19.49 7.97 22.17
N GLY A 390 19.15 6.70 22.43
CA GLY A 390 19.55 5.85 23.57
C GLY A 390 19.55 6.40 25.02
N ASN A 391 19.05 7.61 25.27
CA ASN A 391 19.10 8.30 26.56
C ASN A 391 17.71 8.48 27.17
N GLU A 392 16.67 7.98 26.53
CA GLU A 392 15.38 7.84 27.19
C GLU A 392 15.46 6.62 28.08
N GLN A 393 15.65 6.90 29.37
CA GLN A 393 15.57 5.91 30.45
C GLN A 393 14.34 5.04 30.20
N SER A 394 14.54 3.72 30.20
CA SER A 394 13.47 2.73 30.23
C SER A 394 12.61 3.00 31.47
N VAL A 395 11.61 3.86 31.34
CA VAL A 395 10.54 3.93 32.32
C VAL A 395 9.88 2.57 32.25
N ASN A 396 9.73 1.89 33.39
CA ASN A 396 8.97 0.63 33.51
C ASN A 396 7.55 0.88 32.99
N THR A 397 7.37 0.74 31.68
CA THR A 397 6.16 1.07 30.95
C THR A 397 5.60 -0.23 30.42
N THR A 398 4.33 -0.45 30.73
CA THR A 398 3.64 -1.69 30.41
C THR A 398 3.06 -1.60 29.00
N SER A 399 3.60 -2.38 28.06
CA SER A 399 2.83 -2.75 26.85
C SER A 399 1.74 -3.75 27.23
N THR A 400 0.75 -3.97 26.37
CA THR A 400 -0.23 -5.06 26.54
C THR A 400 -0.42 -5.79 25.22
N PRO A 401 -0.69 -7.10 25.25
CA PRO A 401 -1.05 -7.81 24.04
C PRO A 401 -2.41 -7.31 23.58
N THR A 402 -2.62 -7.23 22.27
CA THR A 402 -3.94 -6.91 21.70
C THR A 402 -4.93 -8.06 21.87
N GLY A 403 -4.44 -9.27 22.15
CA GLY A 403 -5.23 -10.50 22.12
C GLY A 403 -5.66 -10.91 20.71
N ALA A 404 -5.07 -10.30 19.67
CA ALA A 404 -5.33 -10.66 18.28
C ALA A 404 -4.91 -12.11 18.03
N LYS A 405 -5.87 -12.93 17.56
CA LYS A 405 -5.56 -14.29 17.10
C LYS A 405 -5.07 -14.22 15.66
N ARG A 406 -4.08 -15.05 15.30
CA ARG A 406 -3.72 -15.29 13.90
C ARG A 406 -5.00 -15.67 13.15
N GLU A 407 -5.30 -14.99 12.05
CA GLU A 407 -6.43 -15.37 11.22
C GLU A 407 -6.16 -16.76 10.64
N ILE A 408 -6.80 -17.78 11.21
CA ILE A 408 -6.89 -19.08 10.58
C ILE A 408 -7.81 -18.90 9.38
N ARG A 409 -7.27 -18.99 8.16
CA ARG A 409 -8.09 -19.10 6.96
C ARG A 409 -8.91 -20.38 7.02
N ASN A 410 -10.14 -20.27 7.52
CA ASN A 410 -11.09 -21.36 7.52
C ASN A 410 -11.54 -21.65 6.09
N ASN A 411 -11.37 -22.91 5.68
CA ASN A 411 -11.76 -23.43 4.38
C ASN A 411 -13.25 -23.81 4.43
N PRO A 412 -14.16 -23.20 3.66
CA PRO A 412 -15.54 -23.66 3.59
C PRO A 412 -15.64 -24.82 2.60
N ASN A 413 -15.53 -26.04 3.10
CA ASN A 413 -16.14 -27.24 2.50
C ASN A 413 -17.53 -27.39 3.16
N GLN A 414 -18.64 -27.81 2.55
CA GLN A 414 -18.93 -28.50 1.30
C GLN A 414 -20.44 -28.35 1.05
N ASN A 415 -20.86 -28.16 -0.20
CA ASN A 415 -21.93 -28.91 -0.87
C ASN A 415 -22.29 -28.22 -2.18
N SER A 416 -22.13 -28.92 -3.30
CA SER A 416 -23.11 -29.04 -4.41
C SER A 416 -22.43 -29.57 -5.69
N THR A 417 -22.90 -30.74 -6.11
CA THR A 417 -23.14 -31.21 -7.49
C THR A 417 -22.13 -30.89 -8.60
N ILE A 418 -21.59 -31.98 -9.13
CA ILE A 418 -20.79 -32.12 -10.35
C ILE A 418 -21.49 -31.46 -11.54
N SER A 419 -20.88 -30.41 -12.09
CA SER A 419 -21.14 -29.88 -13.44
C SER A 419 -19.81 -29.42 -14.07
N GLN A 420 -19.73 -29.61 -15.38
CA GLN A 420 -18.53 -29.63 -16.23
C GLN A 420 -17.54 -28.47 -16.05
N ILE A 421 -16.26 -28.82 -16.03
CA ILE A 421 -15.10 -27.93 -15.88
C ILE A 421 -14.91 -27.09 -17.15
N ASN A 422 -15.01 -25.77 -17.01
CA ASN A 422 -14.54 -24.77 -17.98
C ASN A 422 -13.28 -24.05 -17.43
N PRO A 423 -12.34 -23.61 -18.30
CA PRO A 423 -11.07 -23.02 -17.88
C PRO A 423 -11.28 -21.64 -17.23
N CYS A 424 -10.47 -21.33 -16.22
CA CYS A 424 -10.54 -20.12 -15.38
C CYS A 424 -10.90 -18.83 -16.14
N PRO A 425 -12.09 -18.24 -15.93
CA PRO A 425 -12.34 -16.84 -16.23
C PRO A 425 -11.82 -15.97 -15.08
N PHE A 426 -11.26 -14.82 -15.43
CA PHE A 426 -10.94 -13.77 -14.47
C PHE A 426 -12.22 -13.24 -13.82
N THR A 427 -12.45 -13.58 -12.56
CA THR A 427 -13.37 -12.84 -11.69
C THR A 427 -12.65 -12.44 -10.42
N SER A 428 -12.83 -11.16 -10.08
CA SER A 428 -12.35 -10.49 -8.89
C SER A 428 -13.02 -11.04 -7.64
N ILE A 429 -12.45 -12.11 -7.07
CA ILE A 429 -12.77 -12.53 -5.71
C ILE A 429 -11.46 -12.83 -4.99
N ASN A 430 -11.27 -12.15 -3.86
CA ASN A 430 -10.23 -12.40 -2.86
C ASN A 430 -10.10 -13.90 -2.57
N ARG A 431 -9.14 -14.56 -3.24
CA ARG A 431 -8.59 -15.84 -2.82
C ARG A 431 -7.19 -15.62 -2.28
N SER A 432 -7.17 -15.33 -0.99
CA SER A 432 -6.32 -15.98 -0.02
C SER A 432 -5.21 -16.92 -0.57
N LYS A 433 -3.96 -16.42 -0.66
CA LYS A 433 -2.71 -17.19 -0.88
C LYS A 433 -2.53 -18.34 0.13
N VAL A 434 -3.10 -19.50 -0.15
CA VAL A 434 -2.63 -20.79 0.38
C VAL A 434 -1.44 -21.20 -0.48
N ASN A 435 -0.43 -21.89 0.09
CA ASN A 435 0.64 -22.58 -0.66
C ASN A 435 0.05 -23.20 -1.94
N GLN A 436 0.26 -22.53 -3.07
CA GLN A 436 -0.37 -22.93 -4.32
C GLN A 436 0.40 -24.15 -4.84
N SER A 437 0.03 -25.32 -4.35
CA SER A 437 0.36 -26.57 -5.03
C SER A 437 -0.68 -26.78 -6.11
N PHE A 438 -0.27 -26.80 -7.37
CA PHE A 438 -1.15 -27.16 -8.48
C PHE A 438 -0.76 -28.54 -8.98
N SER A 439 -1.69 -29.50 -8.84
CA SER A 439 -1.49 -30.91 -9.16
C SER A 439 -0.20 -31.53 -8.58
N GLY A 440 0.12 -31.22 -7.32
CA GLY A 440 1.29 -31.74 -6.61
C GLY A 440 2.60 -30.97 -6.83
N VAL A 441 2.61 -29.93 -7.67
CA VAL A 441 3.78 -29.06 -7.89
C VAL A 441 3.64 -27.78 -7.08
N ASN A 442 4.64 -27.43 -6.27
CA ASN A 442 4.67 -26.18 -5.51
C ASN A 442 5.09 -25.03 -6.45
N LEU A 443 4.14 -24.17 -6.81
CA LEU A 443 4.38 -23.09 -7.77
C LEU A 443 5.42 -22.07 -7.26
N GLN A 444 5.51 -21.87 -5.94
CA GLN A 444 6.46 -20.95 -5.33
C GLN A 444 7.90 -21.48 -5.43
N LEU A 445 8.11 -22.75 -5.09
CA LEU A 445 9.43 -23.40 -5.22
C LEU A 445 9.88 -23.45 -6.69
N LEU A 446 8.95 -23.74 -7.60
CA LEU A 446 9.22 -23.73 -9.03
C LEU A 446 9.57 -22.32 -9.54
N GLY A 447 8.87 -21.30 -9.06
CA GLY A 447 9.21 -19.90 -9.34
C GLY A 447 10.59 -19.48 -8.84
N ASN A 448 10.95 -19.90 -7.63
CA ASN A 448 12.28 -19.62 -7.09
C ASN A 448 13.38 -20.34 -7.89
N ALA A 449 13.18 -21.60 -8.24
CA ALA A 449 14.11 -22.37 -9.05
C ALA A 449 14.32 -21.77 -10.45
N ILE A 450 13.24 -21.30 -11.10
CA ILE A 450 13.33 -20.60 -12.40
C ILE A 450 14.05 -19.25 -12.23
N ALA A 451 13.66 -18.45 -11.25
CA ALA A 451 14.28 -17.14 -11.02
C ALA A 451 15.79 -17.26 -10.77
N GLU A 452 16.24 -18.28 -10.04
CA GLU A 452 17.65 -18.50 -9.72
C GLU A 452 18.52 -18.76 -10.97
N ILE A 453 17.98 -19.47 -11.97
CA ILE A 453 18.69 -19.64 -13.25
C ILE A 453 18.75 -18.30 -14.00
N GLU A 454 17.64 -17.56 -14.03
CA GLU A 454 17.57 -16.26 -14.70
C GLU A 454 18.44 -15.20 -14.00
N ARG A 455 18.68 -15.34 -12.69
CA ARG A 455 19.64 -14.54 -11.90
C ARG A 455 21.06 -14.59 -12.47
N ALA A 456 21.51 -15.76 -12.90
CA ALA A 456 22.84 -15.94 -13.49
C ALA A 456 23.03 -15.19 -14.83
N GLY A 457 21.93 -14.76 -15.46
CA GLY A 457 21.93 -13.97 -16.70
C GLY A 457 21.64 -12.47 -16.51
N SER A 458 20.72 -12.09 -15.61
CA SER A 458 20.37 -10.68 -15.33
C SER A 458 19.51 -10.40 -14.06
N GLY A 459 19.18 -11.38 -13.23
CA GLY A 459 17.89 -11.40 -12.51
C GLY A 459 17.76 -10.73 -11.12
N ASP A 460 16.95 -9.68 -11.07
CA ASP A 460 15.93 -9.41 -10.04
C ASP A 460 14.66 -8.88 -10.75
N TYR A 461 13.65 -8.39 -10.06
CA TYR A 461 12.41 -7.88 -10.69
C TYR A 461 12.65 -6.80 -11.76
N GLN A 462 13.77 -6.08 -11.73
CA GLN A 462 14.14 -5.08 -12.74
C GLN A 462 14.76 -5.63 -14.03
N ALA A 463 14.95 -6.94 -14.16
CA ALA A 463 15.71 -7.52 -15.25
C ALA A 463 15.03 -7.33 -16.62
N VAL A 464 15.77 -6.88 -17.63
CA VAL A 464 15.30 -6.79 -19.02
C VAL A 464 16.20 -7.63 -19.91
N GLY A 465 15.63 -8.72 -20.41
CA GLY A 465 16.31 -9.68 -21.26
C GLY A 465 16.61 -9.18 -22.67
N VAL A 466 17.33 -10.00 -23.41
CA VAL A 466 17.61 -9.74 -24.83
C VAL A 466 16.35 -9.74 -25.67
N TYR A 467 16.40 -8.95 -26.74
CA TYR A 467 15.36 -8.95 -27.75
C TYR A 467 15.48 -10.22 -28.59
N THR A 468 14.40 -10.98 -28.65
CA THR A 468 14.31 -12.26 -29.36
C THR A 468 13.02 -12.30 -30.15
N CYS A 469 13.09 -12.89 -31.35
CA CYS A 469 11.93 -13.20 -32.17
C CYS A 469 11.81 -14.71 -32.34
N ALA A 470 10.63 -15.24 -32.05
CA ALA A 470 10.23 -16.63 -32.27
C ALA A 470 9.16 -16.72 -33.36
N ASP A 471 8.84 -17.95 -33.78
CA ASP A 471 7.74 -18.26 -34.71
C ASP A 471 7.79 -17.45 -36.02
N ASN A 472 8.95 -17.48 -36.68
CA ASN A 472 9.20 -16.73 -37.93
C ASN A 472 8.96 -15.21 -37.83
N GLY A 473 9.16 -14.63 -36.64
CA GLY A 473 9.01 -13.19 -36.40
C GLY A 473 7.62 -12.76 -35.95
N LEU A 474 6.70 -13.69 -35.73
CA LEU A 474 5.36 -13.39 -35.20
C LEU A 474 5.38 -13.01 -33.72
N ASN A 475 6.30 -13.60 -32.95
CA ASN A 475 6.45 -13.37 -31.51
C ASN A 475 7.80 -12.74 -31.22
N CYS A 476 7.84 -11.40 -31.28
CA CYS A 476 9.04 -10.62 -31.00
C CYS A 476 8.90 -9.85 -29.68
N GLY A 477 9.95 -9.85 -28.86
CA GLY A 477 9.90 -9.19 -27.55
C GLY A 477 11.16 -9.40 -26.72
N ARG A 478 11.08 -9.01 -25.45
CA ARG A 478 12.16 -9.18 -24.46
C ARG A 478 11.64 -9.98 -23.27
N GLY A 479 12.54 -10.70 -22.60
CA GLY A 479 12.25 -11.24 -21.27
C GLY A 479 12.08 -10.09 -20.27
N LEU A 480 10.98 -10.08 -19.53
CA LEU A 480 10.65 -9.02 -18.57
C LEU A 480 10.69 -9.57 -17.15
N GLY A 481 11.50 -8.92 -16.32
CA GLY A 481 11.54 -9.06 -14.89
C GLY A 481 12.13 -10.37 -14.35
N ARG A 482 11.78 -10.68 -13.10
CA ARG A 482 12.39 -11.74 -12.28
C ARG A 482 12.39 -13.11 -12.95
N TYR A 483 11.37 -13.40 -13.75
CA TYR A 483 11.16 -14.68 -14.40
C TYR A 483 11.51 -14.68 -15.90
N GLN A 484 12.12 -13.59 -16.39
CA GLN A 484 12.41 -13.35 -17.81
C GLN A 484 11.20 -13.62 -18.71
N PHE A 485 10.04 -13.16 -18.27
CA PHE A 485 8.78 -13.48 -18.90
C PHE A 485 8.65 -12.73 -20.22
N MET A 486 8.55 -13.45 -21.34
CA MET A 486 8.56 -12.80 -22.66
C MET A 486 7.41 -11.79 -22.78
N SER A 487 7.70 -10.60 -23.29
CA SER A 487 6.74 -9.49 -23.40
C SER A 487 5.51 -9.80 -24.28
N TYR A 488 5.54 -10.88 -25.07
CA TYR A 488 4.41 -11.38 -25.85
C TYR A 488 3.66 -12.55 -25.18
N ASN A 489 4.07 -13.00 -23.99
CA ASN A 489 3.32 -14.01 -23.25
C ASN A 489 1.97 -13.44 -22.84
N LEU A 490 0.90 -14.19 -23.13
CA LEU A 490 -0.49 -13.77 -22.92
C LEU A 490 -0.79 -13.26 -21.49
N TYR A 491 -0.21 -13.87 -20.46
CA TYR A 491 -0.47 -13.46 -19.07
C TYR A 491 0.19 -12.11 -18.73
N ALA A 492 1.37 -11.83 -19.28
CA ALA A 492 2.00 -10.53 -19.14
C ALA A 492 1.32 -9.49 -20.02
N VAL A 493 1.00 -9.84 -21.28
CA VAL A 493 0.25 -8.96 -22.20
C VAL A 493 -1.06 -8.52 -21.56
N ASN A 494 -1.82 -9.43 -20.95
CA ASN A 494 -3.11 -9.09 -20.32
C ASN A 494 -2.96 -8.10 -19.15
N LEU A 495 -1.92 -8.26 -18.31
CA LEU A 495 -1.70 -7.37 -17.17
C LEU A 495 -1.08 -6.02 -17.60
N ILE A 496 -0.18 -6.05 -18.59
CA ILE A 496 0.48 -4.86 -19.11
C ILE A 496 -0.48 -4.02 -19.95
N ALA A 497 -1.18 -4.62 -20.91
CA ALA A 497 -2.12 -3.92 -21.80
C ALA A 497 -3.31 -3.34 -21.04
N GLY A 498 -3.67 -3.91 -19.87
CA GLY A 498 -4.69 -3.37 -18.99
C GLY A 498 -4.33 -2.02 -18.34
N LYS A 499 -3.09 -1.53 -18.49
CA LYS A 499 -2.64 -0.25 -17.95
C LYS A 499 -2.69 0.86 -18.99
N PRO A 500 -3.00 2.12 -18.59
CA PRO A 500 -2.87 3.27 -19.47
C PRO A 500 -1.47 3.34 -20.10
N GLY A 501 -1.38 3.31 -21.44
CA GLY A 501 -0.10 3.32 -22.15
C GLY A 501 0.57 1.95 -22.33
N GLY A 502 0.06 0.90 -21.69
CA GLY A 502 0.64 -0.45 -21.72
C GLY A 502 0.68 -1.09 -23.10
N GLU A 503 -0.36 -0.88 -23.93
CA GLU A 503 -0.33 -1.34 -25.33
C GLU A 503 0.77 -0.66 -26.15
N LYS A 504 0.99 0.64 -25.91
CA LYS A 504 2.06 1.40 -26.58
C LYS A 504 3.43 0.89 -26.14
N PHE A 505 3.62 0.68 -24.84
CA PHE A 505 4.81 0.06 -24.28
C PHE A 505 5.08 -1.32 -24.91
N LEU A 506 4.10 -2.22 -24.92
CA LEU A 506 4.23 -3.55 -25.54
C LEU A 506 4.59 -3.46 -27.03
N ASN A 507 4.00 -2.52 -27.76
CA ASN A 507 4.33 -2.28 -29.16
C ASN A 507 5.78 -1.82 -29.35
N GLN A 508 6.30 -0.95 -28.47
CA GLN A 508 7.69 -0.51 -28.52
C GLN A 508 8.65 -1.66 -28.20
N VAL A 509 8.37 -2.44 -27.16
CA VAL A 509 9.19 -3.61 -26.79
C VAL A 509 9.20 -4.66 -27.90
N ARG A 510 8.04 -4.89 -28.55
CA ARG A 510 7.93 -5.76 -29.73
C ARG A 510 8.82 -5.29 -30.89
N GLN A 511 9.05 -3.99 -31.03
CA GLN A 511 9.93 -3.39 -32.05
C GLN A 511 11.42 -3.38 -31.65
N GLY A 512 11.78 -3.95 -30.49
CA GLY A 512 13.17 -4.06 -30.05
C GLY A 512 13.59 -2.99 -29.04
N TYR A 513 12.71 -2.06 -28.67
CA TYR A 513 12.96 -1.11 -27.59
C TYR A 513 13.36 -1.86 -26.31
N GLN A 514 14.35 -1.34 -25.61
CA GLN A 514 14.77 -1.84 -24.30
C GLN A 514 14.15 -0.93 -23.24
N PRO A 515 13.12 -1.40 -22.52
CA PRO A 515 12.57 -0.67 -21.40
C PRO A 515 13.64 -0.27 -20.40
N THR A 516 13.51 0.93 -19.88
CA THR A 516 14.17 1.30 -18.63
C THR A 516 13.56 0.51 -17.47
N GLU A 517 14.30 0.40 -16.36
CA GLU A 517 13.78 -0.23 -15.13
C GLU A 517 12.50 0.48 -14.63
N ALA A 518 12.44 1.81 -14.78
CA ALA A 518 11.28 2.61 -14.44
C ALA A 518 10.05 2.23 -15.30
N GLU A 519 10.22 2.12 -16.61
CA GLU A 519 9.15 1.69 -17.52
C GLU A 519 8.73 0.23 -17.25
N LEU A 520 9.68 -0.65 -16.91
CA LEU A 520 9.36 -2.03 -16.53
C LEU A 520 8.50 -2.07 -15.27
N PHE A 521 8.80 -1.27 -14.24
CA PHE A 521 8.01 -1.23 -13.02
C PHE A 521 6.71 -0.46 -13.15
N GLU A 522 6.67 0.55 -14.01
CA GLU A 522 5.46 1.19 -14.51
C GLU A 522 4.53 0.09 -15.08
N PHE A 523 4.94 -0.54 -16.18
CA PHE A 523 4.05 -1.40 -16.94
C PHE A 523 3.93 -2.83 -16.40
N PHE A 524 4.92 -3.35 -15.67
CA PHE A 524 4.96 -4.73 -15.17
C PHE A 524 5.68 -4.85 -13.79
N PRO A 525 5.09 -4.30 -12.71
CA PRO A 525 5.65 -4.29 -11.36
C PRO A 525 5.72 -5.69 -10.75
N PRO A 526 6.50 -5.88 -9.67
CA PRO A 526 6.73 -7.19 -9.04
C PRO A 526 5.47 -8.03 -8.77
N ALA A 527 4.39 -7.39 -8.28
CA ALA A 527 3.14 -8.09 -8.00
C ALA A 527 2.47 -8.65 -9.28
N ASP A 528 2.54 -7.91 -10.39
CA ASP A 528 2.02 -8.36 -11.68
C ASP A 528 2.92 -9.42 -12.30
N GLN A 529 4.24 -9.33 -12.12
CA GLN A 529 5.18 -10.37 -12.53
C GLN A 529 4.90 -11.69 -11.82
N ASP A 530 4.78 -11.68 -10.49
CA ASP A 530 4.43 -12.85 -9.68
C ASP A 530 3.06 -13.41 -10.11
N LYS A 531 2.07 -12.54 -10.31
CA LYS A 531 0.72 -12.94 -10.72
C LYS A 531 0.69 -13.56 -12.11
N ALA A 532 1.36 -12.95 -13.10
CA ALA A 532 1.47 -13.49 -14.45
C ALA A 532 2.14 -14.86 -14.44
N PHE A 533 3.25 -14.97 -13.70
CA PHE A 533 4.03 -16.18 -13.61
C PHE A 533 3.22 -17.33 -12.98
N MET A 534 2.57 -17.10 -11.84
CA MET A 534 1.77 -18.14 -11.18
C MET A 534 0.63 -18.63 -12.08
N ALA A 535 -0.04 -17.72 -12.78
CA ALA A 535 -1.13 -18.09 -13.70
C ALA A 535 -0.61 -18.89 -14.91
N ASP A 536 0.51 -18.47 -15.51
CA ASP A 536 1.12 -19.14 -16.66
C ASP A 536 1.65 -20.54 -16.31
N ILE A 537 2.38 -20.66 -15.19
CA ILE A 537 2.93 -21.95 -14.75
C ILE A 537 1.82 -22.92 -14.34
N ALA A 538 0.77 -22.45 -13.64
CA ALA A 538 -0.38 -23.30 -13.30
C ALA A 538 -1.04 -23.84 -14.58
N ASN A 539 -1.26 -23.00 -15.58
CA ASN A 539 -1.80 -23.42 -16.87
C ASN A 539 -0.85 -24.39 -17.60
N LYS A 540 0.45 -24.14 -17.60
CA LYS A 540 1.44 -25.05 -18.20
C LYS A 540 1.44 -26.41 -17.51
N ILE A 541 1.31 -26.47 -16.19
CA ILE A 541 1.17 -27.75 -15.47
C ILE A 541 -0.10 -28.46 -15.92
N GLN A 542 -1.24 -27.76 -15.94
CA GLN A 542 -2.52 -28.35 -16.33
C GLN A 542 -2.48 -28.97 -17.72
N VAL A 543 -1.92 -28.27 -18.70
CA VAL A 543 -1.80 -28.76 -20.08
C VAL A 543 -0.80 -29.91 -20.17
N THR A 544 0.37 -29.76 -19.52
CA THR A 544 1.47 -30.73 -19.64
C THR A 544 1.15 -32.08 -19.01
N GLN A 545 0.33 -32.13 -17.96
CA GLN A 545 -0.11 -33.39 -17.36
C GLN A 545 -0.94 -34.28 -18.31
N GLY A 546 -1.55 -33.69 -19.34
CA GLY A 546 -2.25 -34.42 -20.39
C GLY A 546 -1.37 -34.88 -21.55
N GLU A 547 -0.08 -34.53 -21.56
CA GLU A 547 0.86 -34.88 -22.63
C GLU A 547 1.63 -36.17 -22.32
N ILE A 548 1.96 -36.92 -23.37
CA ILE A 548 2.77 -38.13 -23.27
C ILE A 548 4.26 -37.75 -23.36
N ASP A 549 5.03 -38.16 -22.36
CA ASP A 549 6.49 -38.07 -22.38
C ASP A 549 7.04 -39.06 -23.43
N PRO A 550 7.68 -38.58 -24.51
CA PRO A 550 8.16 -39.44 -25.59
C PRO A 550 9.29 -40.37 -25.15
N ILE A 551 9.93 -40.13 -24.00
CA ILE A 551 10.98 -40.99 -23.44
C ILE A 551 10.38 -42.17 -22.69
N THR A 552 9.35 -41.93 -21.88
CA THR A 552 8.79 -42.95 -20.98
C THR A 552 7.55 -43.63 -21.57
N GLY A 553 6.91 -43.02 -22.57
CA GLY A 553 5.63 -43.46 -23.13
C GLY A 553 4.44 -43.28 -22.18
N GLN A 554 4.63 -42.58 -21.04
CA GLN A 554 3.62 -42.31 -20.03
C GLN A 554 3.29 -40.82 -19.97
N LEU A 555 2.21 -40.45 -19.28
CA LEU A 555 1.88 -39.04 -19.05
C LEU A 555 2.95 -38.37 -18.17
N PHE A 556 3.21 -37.08 -18.42
CA PHE A 556 4.12 -36.29 -17.57
C PHE A 556 3.58 -36.18 -16.13
N THR A 557 4.33 -36.74 -15.18
CA THR A 557 4.03 -36.70 -13.74
C THR A 557 5.31 -36.50 -12.93
N GLY A 558 5.18 -36.13 -11.64
CA GLY A 558 6.30 -36.00 -10.72
C GLY A 558 7.41 -35.07 -11.21
N GLU A 559 8.67 -35.52 -11.10
CA GLU A 559 9.84 -34.75 -11.50
C GLU A 559 9.86 -34.41 -13.00
N ARG A 560 9.43 -35.34 -13.86
CA ARG A 560 9.37 -35.12 -15.31
C ARG A 560 8.36 -34.05 -15.71
N LEU A 561 7.28 -33.90 -14.95
CA LEU A 561 6.34 -32.81 -15.14
C LEU A 561 6.98 -31.45 -14.84
N ILE A 562 7.74 -31.34 -13.74
CA ILE A 562 8.44 -30.10 -13.36
C ILE A 562 9.48 -29.72 -14.41
N GLU A 563 10.30 -30.69 -14.82
CA GLU A 563 11.30 -30.51 -15.88
C GLU A 563 10.64 -30.04 -17.18
N ARG A 564 9.53 -30.68 -17.61
CA ARG A 564 8.85 -30.32 -18.85
C ARG A 564 8.18 -28.94 -18.79
N VAL A 565 7.60 -28.57 -17.65
CA VAL A 565 7.01 -27.23 -17.46
C VAL A 565 8.08 -26.15 -17.53
N ALA A 566 9.24 -26.38 -16.92
CA ALA A 566 10.40 -25.48 -17.03
C ALA A 566 10.89 -25.35 -18.48
N GLN A 567 10.96 -26.45 -19.23
CA GLN A 567 11.28 -26.39 -20.66
C GLN A 567 10.27 -25.55 -21.44
N LYS A 568 8.98 -25.68 -21.16
CA LYS A 568 7.94 -24.85 -21.81
C LYS A 568 7.96 -23.39 -21.41
N HIS A 569 8.49 -23.06 -20.23
CA HIS A 569 8.77 -21.68 -19.84
C HIS A 569 9.89 -21.11 -20.71
N PHE A 570 11.02 -21.82 -20.80
CA PHE A 570 12.21 -21.38 -21.52
C PHE A 570 12.07 -21.39 -23.05
N GLY A 571 11.60 -22.49 -23.63
CA GLY A 571 11.52 -22.69 -25.08
C GLY A 571 10.14 -22.44 -25.70
N GLY A 572 9.15 -22.07 -24.89
CA GLY A 572 7.76 -21.92 -25.32
C GLY A 572 6.95 -23.22 -25.35
N ASN A 573 5.63 -23.10 -25.50
CA ASN A 573 4.68 -24.22 -25.36
C ASN A 573 4.88 -25.35 -26.38
N ASN A 574 5.34 -25.03 -27.58
CA ASN A 574 5.54 -25.97 -28.68
C ASN A 574 6.98 -26.51 -28.77
N SER A 575 7.84 -26.17 -27.79
CA SER A 575 9.22 -26.65 -27.75
C SER A 575 9.27 -28.18 -27.75
N LYS A 576 10.19 -28.77 -28.52
CA LYS A 576 10.39 -30.22 -28.54
C LYS A 576 10.95 -30.67 -27.19
N VAL A 577 10.37 -31.72 -26.61
CA VAL A 577 10.81 -32.30 -25.33
C VAL A 577 12.31 -32.61 -25.38
N ASP A 578 13.05 -32.18 -24.35
CA ASP A 578 14.49 -32.45 -24.17
C ASP A 578 15.37 -32.07 -25.38
N ALA A 579 15.00 -31.01 -26.10
CA ALA A 579 15.77 -30.56 -27.24
C ALA A 579 17.13 -29.95 -26.85
N ASN A 580 18.12 -30.10 -27.73
CA ASN A 580 19.43 -29.45 -27.59
C ASN A 580 19.42 -27.97 -28.04
N SER A 581 18.24 -27.42 -28.40
CA SER A 581 18.09 -26.01 -28.78
C SER A 581 18.41 -25.11 -27.58
N SER A 582 19.18 -24.06 -27.80
CA SER A 582 19.60 -23.12 -26.76
C SER A 582 19.03 -21.72 -27.01
N ASP A 583 19.19 -20.84 -26.02
CA ASP A 583 18.85 -19.42 -26.12
C ASP A 583 19.78 -18.68 -27.10
N ALA A 584 19.54 -17.38 -27.27
CA ALA A 584 20.35 -16.50 -28.12
C ALA A 584 21.84 -16.44 -27.73
N PHE A 585 22.19 -16.92 -26.53
CA PHE A 585 23.56 -16.92 -26.01
C PHE A 585 24.23 -18.30 -26.03
N GLY A 586 23.51 -19.37 -26.38
CA GLY A 586 24.05 -20.72 -26.43
C GLY A 586 24.44 -21.30 -25.06
N ARG A 587 23.91 -20.75 -23.95
CA ARG A 587 24.42 -21.03 -22.59
C ARG A 587 23.81 -22.27 -21.96
N LEU A 588 22.51 -22.49 -22.19
CA LEU A 588 21.76 -23.62 -21.67
C LEU A 588 20.90 -24.21 -22.80
N SER A 589 21.01 -25.52 -23.03
CA SER A 589 20.02 -26.19 -23.88
C SER A 589 18.68 -26.28 -23.15
N LEU A 590 17.59 -26.48 -23.90
CA LEU A 590 16.27 -26.69 -23.32
C LEU A 590 16.28 -27.86 -22.31
N GLN A 591 16.97 -28.96 -22.64
CA GLN A 591 17.17 -30.08 -21.72
C GLN A 591 17.91 -29.66 -20.45
N ASP A 592 19.03 -28.94 -20.58
CA ASP A 592 19.83 -28.51 -19.43
C ASP A 592 19.06 -27.53 -18.53
N TYR A 593 18.29 -26.63 -19.13
CA TYR A 593 17.42 -25.70 -18.40
C TYR A 593 16.41 -26.46 -17.54
N GLY A 594 15.68 -27.42 -18.13
CA GLY A 594 14.70 -28.22 -17.40
C GLY A 594 15.32 -29.01 -16.22
N ARG A 595 16.47 -29.66 -16.45
CA ARG A 595 17.17 -30.43 -15.40
C ARG A 595 17.70 -29.54 -14.28
N THR A 596 18.22 -28.36 -14.64
CA THR A 596 18.72 -27.40 -13.65
C THR A 596 17.58 -26.86 -12.79
N VAL A 597 16.42 -26.54 -13.37
CA VAL A 597 15.24 -26.14 -12.60
C VAL A 597 14.79 -27.25 -11.66
N LEU A 598 14.74 -28.50 -12.13
CA LEU A 598 14.37 -29.64 -11.29
C LEU A 598 15.35 -29.82 -10.12
N ALA A 599 16.66 -29.73 -10.36
CA ALA A 599 17.67 -29.84 -9.31
C ALA A 599 17.51 -28.74 -8.24
N LEU A 600 17.29 -27.49 -8.67
CA LEU A 600 17.04 -26.37 -7.76
C LEU A 600 15.72 -26.51 -7.00
N TYR A 601 14.66 -26.97 -7.68
CA TYR A 601 13.36 -27.25 -7.08
C TYR A 601 13.47 -28.32 -5.99
N SER A 602 14.20 -29.41 -6.24
CA SER A 602 14.39 -30.51 -5.29
C SER A 602 15.33 -30.12 -4.14
N ASN A 603 16.37 -29.33 -4.38
CA ASN A 603 17.24 -28.82 -3.32
C ASN A 603 16.49 -27.88 -2.37
N ASN A 604 15.66 -26.98 -2.90
CA ASN A 604 14.79 -26.10 -2.09
C ASN A 604 13.67 -26.87 -1.37
N ASN A 605 13.44 -28.14 -1.71
CA ASN A 605 12.52 -29.03 -1.04
C ASN A 605 13.22 -29.88 0.06
N SER A 606 14.56 -29.88 0.11
CA SER A 606 15.38 -30.71 1.00
C SER A 606 15.67 -30.08 2.36
N ASP A 607 15.41 -28.78 2.54
CA ASP A 607 15.49 -28.08 3.83
C ASP A 607 14.28 -28.36 4.75
N ASN A 608 13.31 -29.17 4.30
CA ASN A 608 12.36 -29.86 5.17
C ASN A 608 12.81 -31.31 5.32
N GLY A 609 13.24 -31.68 6.53
CA GLY A 609 13.82 -32.98 6.86
C GLY A 609 13.14 -34.19 6.20
N THR A 610 13.98 -35.03 5.60
CA THR A 610 13.68 -36.35 5.03
C THR A 610 12.74 -37.19 5.91
N LEU A 611 11.54 -37.45 5.43
CA LEU A 611 10.76 -38.64 5.78
C LEU A 611 11.07 -39.73 4.73
N THR A 612 12.12 -40.50 4.99
CA THR A 612 12.42 -41.74 4.28
C THR A 612 11.34 -42.78 4.60
N CYS A 613 10.51 -43.13 3.62
CA CYS A 613 9.76 -44.39 3.67
C CYS A 613 10.65 -45.51 3.13
N ILE A 614 11.21 -46.30 4.04
CA ILE A 614 11.87 -47.58 3.75
C ILE A 614 10.82 -48.56 3.21
N PRO A 615 11.07 -49.30 2.11
CA PRO A 615 10.15 -50.32 1.63
C PRO A 615 10.27 -51.58 2.50
N SER A 616 9.38 -51.76 3.47
CA SER A 616 9.25 -53.02 4.19
C SER A 616 8.34 -53.99 3.42
N LEU A 617 8.99 -54.93 2.73
CA LEU A 617 8.66 -56.35 2.60
C LEU A 617 7.19 -56.77 2.35
N THR A 618 6.98 -57.21 1.10
CA THR A 618 6.25 -58.43 0.67
C THR A 618 4.80 -58.66 1.10
N PHE A 619 3.90 -58.65 0.12
CA PHE A 619 2.87 -59.69 0.01
C PHE A 619 2.88 -60.30 -1.40
N ARG A 620 3.27 -61.58 -1.46
CA ARG A 620 3.08 -62.45 -2.63
C ARG A 620 1.62 -62.92 -2.65
N TYR A 621 1.04 -62.98 -3.84
CA TYR A 621 -0.11 -63.82 -4.15
C TYR A 621 0.22 -65.29 -3.87
N MET A 622 -0.68 -66.01 -3.18
CA MET A 622 -0.93 -67.43 -3.42
C MET A 622 -2.34 -67.82 -2.95
N ASN A 623 -3.05 -68.53 -3.82
CA ASN A 623 -4.33 -69.19 -3.60
C ASN A 623 -4.22 -70.25 -2.50
N ASP A 624 -5.32 -70.47 -1.77
CA ASP A 624 -6.04 -71.77 -1.66
C ASP A 624 -6.94 -71.80 -0.42
N THR A 625 -8.25 -71.94 -0.63
CA THR A 625 -9.21 -72.58 0.31
C THR A 625 -8.78 -74.03 0.59
N PRO A 626 -9.11 -74.71 1.73
CA PRO A 626 -10.50 -74.82 2.23
C PRO A 626 -10.73 -75.13 3.74
N ASN A 627 -12.03 -75.23 4.08
CA ASN A 627 -12.69 -76.06 5.12
C ASN A 627 -12.70 -75.58 6.59
N ILE A 628 -13.88 -75.23 7.11
CA ILE A 628 -14.87 -76.05 7.86
C ILE A 628 -14.35 -76.46 9.25
N ALA A 629 -14.94 -75.90 10.31
CA ALA A 629 -15.78 -76.64 11.28
C ALA A 629 -16.10 -75.80 12.53
N ASN A 630 -17.39 -75.85 12.88
CA ASN A 630 -18.07 -75.48 14.13
C ASN A 630 -18.36 -74.01 14.42
#